data_AF-A0AB37U4K8-F1
#
_entry.id   AF-A0AB37U4K8-F1
#
_cell.length_a   1.000
_cell.length_b   1.000
_cell.length_c   1.000
_cell.angle_alpha   90.00
_cell.angle_beta   90.00
_cell.angle_gamma   90.00
#
_symmetry.space_group_name_H-M   'P 1'
#
loop_
_entity.id
_entity.type
_entity.pdbx_description
1 polymer ?
#
loop_
_entity_poly.entity_id
_entity_poly.type
_entity_poly.pdbx_seq_one_letter_code
_entity_poly.pdbx_strand_id
1 'polypeptide(L)'
;MPSYEDDTRKVQTAVTGRPGSDQPVFLPFDHDDFDRFMRGCTREDFYCGVLLGGCGKQLTAKRYLDKKCHFAHRPPVHCRRTRTGEDSADHLYIGQALRQWLGQLGHRDAGLAYPDLGSGPGGAVEVRFGQDRRLIRVQLSRLTVPAWEAAHAQLSDTHAHVQWAYGPHSGLGHGESDASGHAVRFTCRTESGIRVVYVGTQAPGRTIEWTTLDSCQLADEGIVTPHTVGNGTLHGIAPTVAFPLVPDSVAFTVTAGGTVPDGSTRLIYEADVQPTGSVVVPARISLPRTATPPLPHRLHVLDGTSLLRTSVLPSTEPAWLIRADGFTSLPAPADARWPGLRPDPTPVQAPRRQQEVRAFTVGVAKVGGEYGYLTPQEYVKLSRSQRRRYQQKVKQRRQASQSAQTASGKTPMGPGADPPWTRPGVSRAAVVQAVRNALVSAARRQVCVGWNTLAEAAGLRPTDFSDWARTSVLVSIDQASGPDGVLLSSLVVSSRNAPVPYFDEILGRVGRPSGLRPIELGQVRKTEQARVFAAYAQLSDLTQPEGES
;
A
#
# COMPACT_ATOMS: atom_id res chain seq x y z
N MET A 1 -20.11 33.35 5.37
CA MET A 1 -20.81 32.05 5.26
C MET A 1 -19.74 30.97 5.16
N PRO A 2 -19.74 29.91 5.97
CA PRO A 2 -18.76 28.84 5.81
C PRO A 2 -18.93 28.23 4.42
N SER A 3 -17.82 27.97 3.72
CA SER A 3 -17.83 27.38 2.40
C SER A 3 -18.31 25.91 2.46
N TYR A 4 -18.67 25.34 1.30
CA TYR A 4 -19.03 23.93 1.12
C TYR A 4 -18.00 22.94 1.73
N GLU A 5 -16.76 23.38 1.94
CA GLU A 5 -15.65 22.59 2.49
C GLU A 5 -15.56 22.63 4.04
N ASP A 6 -16.18 23.61 4.71
CA ASP A 6 -16.10 23.82 6.16
C ASP A 6 -17.20 23.08 6.98
N ASP A 7 -18.13 22.38 6.33
CA ASP A 7 -19.22 21.69 7.04
C ASP A 7 -18.78 20.34 7.65
N THR A 8 -18.00 20.44 8.74
CA THR A 8 -17.33 19.33 9.43
C THR A 8 -18.21 18.61 10.47
N ARG A 9 -19.46 19.05 10.68
CA ARG A 9 -20.28 18.65 11.85
C ARG A 9 -21.55 17.87 11.50
N LYS A 10 -21.57 17.16 10.37
CA LYS A 10 -22.82 16.56 9.85
C LYS A 10 -22.83 15.04 9.90
N VAL A 11 -23.93 14.49 10.41
CA VAL A 11 -24.20 13.04 10.45
C VAL A 11 -24.60 12.61 9.05
N GLN A 12 -23.78 11.76 8.42
CA GLN A 12 -24.03 11.29 7.06
C GLN A 12 -24.57 9.88 6.97
N THR A 13 -24.51 9.13 8.06
CA THR A 13 -25.04 7.77 8.10
C THR A 13 -26.03 7.60 9.24
N ALA A 14 -27.06 6.81 8.97
CA ALA A 14 -28.09 6.42 9.91
C ALA A 14 -28.35 4.91 9.78
N VAL A 15 -29.23 4.38 10.62
CA VAL A 15 -29.81 3.05 10.42
C VAL A 15 -31.30 3.15 10.23
N THR A 16 -31.91 2.21 9.51
CA THR A 16 -33.35 2.19 9.26
C THR A 16 -34.10 1.19 10.13
N GLY A 17 -35.40 1.43 10.33
CA GLY A 17 -36.32 0.56 11.04
C GLY A 17 -36.29 0.73 12.57
N ARG A 18 -35.11 0.60 13.20
CA ARG A 18 -34.97 0.77 14.65
C ARG A 18 -33.55 1.20 15.08
N PRO A 19 -33.38 1.76 16.29
CA PRO A 19 -32.08 2.20 16.80
C PRO A 19 -30.97 1.13 16.83
N GLY A 20 -31.34 -0.13 17.09
CA GLY A 20 -30.44 -1.29 17.12
C GLY A 20 -30.31 -2.03 15.79
N SER A 21 -30.77 -1.45 14.69
CA SER A 21 -30.73 -2.07 13.37
C SER A 21 -29.30 -2.12 12.82
N ASP A 22 -29.03 -3.16 12.04
CA ASP A 22 -27.80 -3.36 11.29
C ASP A 22 -27.95 -2.93 9.81
N GLN A 23 -29.05 -2.27 9.46
CA GLN A 23 -29.35 -1.76 8.11
C GLN A 23 -28.86 -0.32 7.97
N PRO A 24 -27.64 -0.08 7.45
CA PRO A 24 -27.11 1.27 7.32
C PRO A 24 -27.72 1.98 6.11
N VAL A 25 -27.85 3.29 6.22
CA VAL A 25 -28.11 4.18 5.10
C VAL A 25 -27.12 5.33 5.11
N PHE A 26 -26.74 5.74 3.91
CA PHE A 26 -25.88 6.88 3.64
C PHE A 26 -26.75 7.94 2.97
N LEU A 27 -26.75 9.16 3.51
CA LEU A 27 -27.44 10.27 2.87
C LEU A 27 -26.49 10.91 1.84
N PRO A 28 -26.87 10.98 0.56
CA PRO A 28 -26.07 11.68 -0.43
C PRO A 28 -25.84 13.14 -0.05
N PHE A 29 -24.66 13.67 -0.39
CA PHE A 29 -24.32 15.06 -0.10
C PHE A 29 -25.12 16.05 -0.95
N ASP A 30 -25.37 15.67 -2.20
CA ASP A 30 -26.03 16.50 -3.19
C ASP A 30 -27.56 16.42 -3.09
N HIS A 31 -28.21 17.54 -3.38
CA HIS A 31 -29.65 17.71 -3.29
C HIS A 31 -30.47 16.94 -4.33
N ASP A 32 -29.95 16.71 -5.54
CA ASP A 32 -30.63 15.92 -6.57
C ASP A 32 -30.58 14.43 -6.21
N ASP A 33 -29.43 13.97 -5.72
CA ASP A 33 -29.28 12.61 -5.20
C ASP A 33 -30.08 12.40 -3.90
N PHE A 34 -30.24 13.44 -3.07
CA PHE A 34 -31.13 13.40 -1.91
C PHE A 34 -32.57 13.10 -2.30
N ASP A 35 -33.10 13.78 -3.32
CA ASP A 35 -34.49 13.58 -3.74
C ASP A 35 -34.70 12.17 -4.29
N ARG A 36 -33.69 11.61 -4.98
CA ARG A 36 -33.67 10.21 -5.40
C ARG A 36 -33.66 9.25 -4.20
N PHE A 37 -32.80 9.50 -3.22
CA PHE A 37 -32.70 8.70 -2.00
C PHE A 37 -34.03 8.67 -1.24
N MET A 38 -34.72 9.80 -1.12
CA MET A 38 -35.99 9.91 -0.41
C MET A 38 -37.17 9.24 -1.14
N ARG A 39 -37.06 8.83 -2.41
CA ARG A 39 -38.16 8.11 -3.09
C ARG A 39 -38.45 6.74 -2.47
N GLY A 40 -37.47 6.12 -1.82
CA GLY A 40 -37.61 4.80 -1.19
C GLY A 40 -37.76 4.84 0.33
N CYS A 41 -37.77 6.02 0.95
CA CYS A 41 -37.77 6.18 2.40
C CYS A 41 -38.70 7.32 2.84
N THR A 42 -39.22 7.24 4.07
CA THR A 42 -39.90 8.34 4.73
C THR A 42 -38.94 9.10 5.65
N ARG A 43 -39.31 10.33 6.04
CA ARG A 43 -38.52 11.15 6.98
C ARG A 43 -38.47 10.58 8.40
N GLU A 44 -39.19 9.50 8.68
CA GLU A 44 -39.28 8.84 9.98
C GLU A 44 -38.48 7.54 10.07
N ASP A 45 -37.91 7.09 8.95
CA ASP A 45 -37.24 5.79 8.88
C ASP A 45 -35.88 5.76 9.57
N PHE A 46 -35.30 6.93 9.85
CA PHE A 46 -33.89 7.07 10.18
C PHE A 46 -33.63 7.20 11.68
N TYR A 47 -32.62 6.48 12.17
CA TYR A 47 -32.19 6.52 13.56
C TYR A 47 -30.68 6.72 13.67
N CYS A 48 -30.26 7.44 14.70
CA CYS A 48 -28.86 7.56 15.10
C CYS A 48 -28.44 6.25 15.77
N GLY A 49 -28.12 5.23 14.96
CA GLY A 49 -28.00 3.85 15.41
C GLY A 49 -26.98 3.61 16.51
N VAL A 50 -27.27 2.71 17.43
CA VAL A 50 -26.36 2.38 18.55
C VAL A 50 -25.12 1.65 18.04
N LEU A 51 -25.24 0.83 16.99
CA LEU A 51 -24.10 0.19 16.32
C LEU A 51 -23.20 1.21 15.60
N LEU A 52 -23.68 2.44 15.37
CA LEU A 52 -22.87 3.55 14.85
C LEU A 52 -22.18 4.36 15.97
N GLY A 53 -22.29 3.93 17.23
CA GLY A 53 -21.93 4.74 18.40
C GLY A 53 -22.89 5.91 18.63
N GLY A 54 -24.12 5.82 18.10
CA GLY A 54 -25.17 6.83 18.18
C GLY A 54 -25.99 6.77 19.47
N CYS A 55 -26.87 7.77 19.65
CA CYS A 55 -27.72 7.89 20.84
C CYS A 55 -29.06 7.12 20.74
N GLY A 56 -29.32 6.46 19.60
CA GLY A 56 -30.56 5.75 19.31
C GLY A 56 -31.77 6.64 19.00
N LYS A 57 -31.65 7.97 19.06
CA LYS A 57 -32.76 8.88 18.74
C LYS A 57 -33.01 8.96 17.24
N GLN A 58 -34.25 9.28 16.89
CA GLN A 58 -34.68 9.45 15.50
C GLN A 58 -33.96 10.64 14.85
N LEU A 59 -33.64 10.47 13.58
CA LEU A 59 -33.00 11.46 12.72
C LEU A 59 -34.00 11.94 11.67
N THR A 60 -33.79 13.15 11.19
CA THR A 60 -34.49 13.68 10.02
C THR A 60 -33.44 13.95 8.93
N ALA A 61 -33.68 13.42 7.73
CA ALA A 61 -32.89 13.75 6.55
C ALA A 61 -33.17 15.21 6.15
N LYS A 62 -32.12 16.03 6.09
CA LYS A 62 -32.22 17.46 5.75
C LYS A 62 -31.64 17.70 4.36
N ARG A 63 -32.49 18.21 3.47
CA ARG A 63 -32.14 18.69 2.13
C ARG A 63 -31.61 20.12 2.22
N TYR A 64 -30.50 20.39 1.56
CA TYR A 64 -29.93 21.73 1.43
C TYR A 64 -29.50 21.96 -0.01
N LEU A 65 -29.65 23.18 -0.51
CA LEU A 65 -29.24 23.57 -1.87
C LEU A 65 -27.83 24.19 -1.90
N ASP A 66 -27.45 24.82 -0.78
CA ASP A 66 -26.23 25.61 -0.62
C ASP A 66 -25.17 24.88 0.24
N LYS A 67 -25.54 23.76 0.87
CA LYS A 67 -24.73 22.98 1.82
C LYS A 67 -24.97 21.50 1.62
N LYS A 68 -24.11 20.69 2.24
CA LYS A 68 -24.25 19.24 2.22
C LYS A 68 -25.55 18.83 2.90
N CYS A 69 -26.34 18.02 2.20
CA CYS A 69 -27.43 17.28 2.82
C CYS A 69 -26.87 16.42 3.95
N HIS A 70 -27.63 16.28 5.03
CA HIS A 70 -27.21 15.51 6.20
C HIS A 70 -28.39 15.09 7.06
N PHE A 71 -28.17 14.09 7.91
CA PHE A 71 -29.09 13.78 8.99
C PHE A 71 -28.91 14.77 10.14
N ALA A 72 -30.04 15.20 10.70
CA ALA A 72 -30.09 16.01 11.90
C ALA A 72 -30.93 15.31 12.97
N HIS A 73 -30.49 15.38 14.22
CA HIS A 73 -31.31 14.93 15.34
C HIS A 73 -32.51 15.86 15.53
N ARG A 74 -33.61 15.30 16.01
CA ARG A 74 -34.78 16.07 16.46
C ARG A 74 -34.48 16.60 17.88
N PRO A 75 -34.47 17.92 18.12
CA PRO A 75 -34.27 18.46 19.47
C PRO A 75 -35.42 18.08 20.42
N PRO A 76 -35.18 18.00 21.74
CA PRO A 76 -33.88 18.10 22.40
C PRO A 76 -33.11 16.77 22.37
N VAL A 77 -31.79 16.84 22.15
CA VAL A 77 -30.94 15.64 22.09
C VAL A 77 -29.51 15.92 22.53
N HIS A 78 -28.95 15.02 23.32
CA HIS A 78 -27.52 15.02 23.67
C HIS A 78 -26.90 13.76 23.06
N CYS A 79 -26.18 13.92 21.95
CA CYS A 79 -25.51 12.82 21.27
C CYS A 79 -23.99 13.03 21.33
N ARG A 80 -23.27 12.00 21.80
CA ARG A 80 -21.80 11.99 21.87
C ARG A 80 -21.14 11.25 20.70
N ARG A 81 -21.91 10.94 19.64
CA ARG A 81 -21.40 10.27 18.45
C ARG A 81 -20.33 11.14 17.79
N THR A 82 -19.10 10.63 17.74
CA THR A 82 -17.94 11.34 17.18
C THR A 82 -17.72 10.99 15.71
N ARG A 83 -18.01 9.75 15.29
CA ARG A 83 -17.90 9.30 13.89
C ARG A 83 -19.18 9.61 13.13
N THR A 84 -19.20 10.75 12.45
CA THR A 84 -20.36 11.22 11.69
C THR A 84 -20.16 11.23 10.18
N GLY A 85 -18.95 10.93 9.71
CA GLY A 85 -18.56 10.95 8.31
C GLY A 85 -19.09 9.78 7.49
N GLU A 86 -18.71 9.78 6.21
CA GLU A 86 -19.07 8.78 5.21
C GLU A 86 -18.71 7.35 5.68
N ASP A 87 -17.52 7.12 6.26
CA ASP A 87 -16.99 5.82 6.73
C ASP A 87 -17.57 5.29 8.05
N SER A 88 -18.39 6.09 8.73
CA SER A 88 -18.86 5.76 10.08
C SER A 88 -19.75 4.51 10.16
N ALA A 89 -20.34 4.09 9.03
CA ALA A 89 -21.18 2.89 8.92
C ALA A 89 -20.53 1.75 8.11
N ASP A 90 -19.24 1.84 7.75
CA ASP A 90 -18.58 0.84 6.88
C ASP A 90 -18.69 -0.59 7.42
N HIS A 91 -18.58 -0.75 8.73
CA HIS A 91 -18.74 -2.06 9.38
C HIS A 91 -20.13 -2.66 9.15
N LEU A 92 -21.19 -1.85 9.17
CA LEU A 92 -22.54 -2.32 8.88
C LEU A 92 -22.68 -2.71 7.41
N TYR A 93 -22.17 -1.87 6.49
CA TYR A 93 -22.18 -2.17 5.05
C TYR A 93 -21.44 -3.47 4.72
N ILE A 94 -20.26 -3.66 5.29
CA ILE A 94 -19.46 -4.89 5.13
C ILE A 94 -20.23 -6.10 5.70
N GLY A 95 -20.79 -5.98 6.90
CA GLY A 95 -21.58 -7.05 7.50
C GLY A 95 -22.80 -7.45 6.67
N GLN A 96 -23.56 -6.46 6.17
CA GLN A 96 -24.69 -6.70 5.29
C GLN A 96 -24.27 -7.39 3.99
N ALA A 97 -23.22 -6.87 3.35
CA ALA A 97 -22.73 -7.41 2.08
C ALA A 97 -22.26 -8.86 2.23
N LEU A 98 -21.55 -9.18 3.32
CA LEU A 98 -21.14 -10.57 3.62
C LEU A 98 -22.34 -11.48 3.89
N ARG A 99 -23.32 -11.03 4.69
CA ARG A 99 -24.53 -11.82 4.96
C ARG A 99 -25.33 -12.09 3.69
N GLN A 100 -25.49 -11.08 2.84
CA GLN A 100 -26.20 -11.22 1.57
C GLN A 100 -25.48 -12.18 0.62
N TRP A 101 -24.17 -12.01 0.46
CA TRP A 101 -23.34 -12.88 -0.38
C TRP A 101 -23.37 -14.34 0.09
N LEU A 102 -23.17 -14.59 1.38
CA LEU A 102 -23.28 -15.95 1.95
C LEU A 102 -24.68 -16.54 1.78
N GLY A 103 -25.73 -15.73 1.93
CA GLY A 103 -27.11 -16.15 1.67
C GLY A 103 -27.36 -16.57 0.22
N GLN A 104 -26.74 -15.88 -0.75
CA GLN A 104 -26.78 -16.27 -2.17
C GLN A 104 -26.06 -17.59 -2.43
N LEU A 105 -25.02 -17.90 -1.65
CA LEU A 105 -24.30 -19.17 -1.67
C LEU A 105 -25.00 -20.30 -0.89
N GLY A 106 -26.19 -20.05 -0.34
CA GLY A 106 -26.98 -21.04 0.40
C GLY A 106 -26.82 -21.03 1.92
N HIS A 107 -25.92 -20.21 2.46
CA HIS A 107 -25.73 -20.04 3.91
C HIS A 107 -26.68 -18.99 4.49
N ARG A 108 -27.99 -19.27 4.46
CA ARG A 108 -29.04 -18.31 4.88
C ARG A 108 -29.03 -18.00 6.38
N ASP A 109 -28.52 -18.92 7.19
CA ASP A 109 -28.44 -18.79 8.66
C ASP A 109 -27.11 -18.16 9.12
N ALA A 110 -26.42 -17.41 8.26
CA ALA A 110 -25.17 -16.74 8.63
C ALA A 110 -25.39 -15.73 9.76
N GLY A 111 -24.79 -16.00 10.91
CA GLY A 111 -24.86 -15.18 12.12
C GLY A 111 -23.91 -13.98 12.03
N LEU A 112 -24.46 -12.77 12.09
CA LEU A 112 -23.72 -11.52 12.01
C LEU A 112 -23.56 -10.89 13.39
N ALA A 113 -22.34 -10.49 13.74
CA ALA A 113 -22.02 -9.82 15.00
C ALA A 113 -21.06 -8.65 14.79
N TYR A 114 -21.18 -7.65 15.67
CA TYR A 114 -20.37 -6.42 15.67
C TYR A 114 -19.75 -6.23 17.06
N PRO A 115 -18.67 -6.95 17.39
CA PRO A 115 -18.10 -6.90 18.73
C PRO A 115 -17.46 -5.53 19.00
N ASP A 116 -17.62 -5.07 20.23
CA ASP A 116 -16.90 -3.92 20.76
C ASP A 116 -15.53 -4.37 21.26
N LEU A 117 -14.47 -3.77 20.69
CA LEU A 117 -13.07 -4.07 21.02
C LEU A 117 -12.49 -3.06 22.02
N GLY A 118 -13.34 -2.37 22.77
CA GLY A 118 -12.96 -1.36 23.77
C GLY A 118 -12.76 0.04 23.20
N SER A 119 -12.98 0.23 21.89
CA SER A 119 -12.95 1.54 21.23
C SER A 119 -14.35 2.02 20.78
N GLY A 120 -15.38 1.27 21.18
CA GLY A 120 -16.75 1.49 20.78
C GLY A 120 -17.14 0.70 19.53
N PRO A 121 -18.39 0.87 19.08
CA PRO A 121 -18.95 0.14 17.94
C PRO A 121 -18.20 0.37 16.62
N GLY A 122 -18.22 -0.66 15.76
CA GLY A 122 -17.66 -0.59 14.42
C GLY A 122 -16.15 -0.85 14.31
N GLY A 123 -15.55 -1.42 15.35
CA GLY A 123 -14.16 -1.86 15.35
C GLY A 123 -13.93 -3.16 14.56
N ALA A 124 -14.94 -4.02 14.46
CA ALA A 124 -14.87 -5.23 13.65
C ALA A 124 -16.24 -5.79 13.26
N VAL A 125 -16.22 -6.74 12.33
CA VAL A 125 -17.36 -7.51 11.86
C VAL A 125 -17.01 -8.99 11.99
N GLU A 126 -17.94 -9.78 12.53
CA GLU A 126 -17.85 -11.23 12.60
C GLU A 126 -19.03 -11.86 11.88
N VAL A 127 -18.77 -12.76 10.94
CA VAL A 127 -19.80 -13.52 10.24
C VAL A 127 -19.54 -15.00 10.43
N ARG A 128 -20.44 -15.66 11.17
CA ARG A 128 -20.42 -17.10 11.45
C ARG A 128 -21.33 -17.84 10.48
N PHE A 129 -20.85 -18.90 9.86
CA PHE A 129 -21.65 -19.66 8.89
C PHE A 129 -21.15 -21.10 8.77
N GLY A 130 -21.96 -21.95 8.14
CA GLY A 130 -21.68 -23.37 7.99
C GLY A 130 -21.85 -24.15 9.31
N GLN A 131 -21.98 -25.47 9.18
CA GLN A 131 -22.12 -26.38 10.33
C GLN A 131 -20.80 -26.52 11.11
N ASP A 132 -19.66 -26.32 10.44
CA ASP A 132 -18.31 -26.44 11.01
C ASP A 132 -17.83 -25.19 11.77
N ARG A 133 -18.74 -24.33 12.23
CA ARG A 133 -18.42 -23.09 12.97
C ARG A 133 -17.42 -22.20 12.24
N ARG A 134 -17.53 -22.03 10.91
CA ARG A 134 -16.63 -21.15 10.15
C ARG A 134 -16.88 -19.70 10.52
N LEU A 135 -15.81 -18.90 10.56
CA LEU A 135 -15.85 -17.48 10.90
C LEU A 135 -15.05 -16.64 9.90
N ILE A 136 -15.67 -15.59 9.38
CA ILE A 136 -14.97 -14.48 8.74
C ILE A 136 -14.89 -13.32 9.74
N ARG A 137 -13.67 -12.89 10.06
CA ARG A 137 -13.38 -11.78 10.96
C ARG A 137 -12.81 -10.61 10.15
N VAL A 138 -13.59 -9.54 10.00
CA VAL A 138 -13.12 -8.29 9.37
C VAL A 138 -12.71 -7.29 10.45
N GLN A 139 -11.41 -7.06 10.60
CA GLN A 139 -10.85 -6.12 11.57
C GLN A 139 -10.74 -4.72 10.94
N LEU A 140 -11.43 -3.72 11.51
CA LEU A 140 -11.50 -2.35 10.96
C LEU A 140 -10.74 -1.33 11.81
N SER A 141 -10.86 -1.43 13.14
CA SER A 141 -10.08 -0.63 14.07
C SER A 141 -8.66 -1.16 14.20
N ARG A 142 -7.76 -0.31 14.67
CA ARG A 142 -6.41 -0.73 15.03
C ARG A 142 -6.45 -1.66 16.24
N LEU A 143 -5.61 -2.68 16.21
CA LEU A 143 -5.21 -3.45 17.37
C LEU A 143 -3.70 -3.39 17.50
N THR A 144 -3.21 -3.50 18.72
CA THR A 144 -1.79 -3.78 18.95
C THR A 144 -1.49 -5.22 18.52
N VAL A 145 -0.25 -5.51 18.14
CA VAL A 145 0.14 -6.88 17.73
C VAL A 145 -0.19 -7.92 18.82
N PRO A 146 0.10 -7.70 20.12
CA PRO A 146 -0.27 -8.67 21.16
C PRO A 146 -1.78 -8.86 21.32
N ALA A 147 -2.57 -7.79 21.20
CA ALA A 147 -4.02 -7.90 21.28
C ALA A 147 -4.60 -8.64 20.07
N TRP A 148 -4.00 -8.46 18.90
CA TRP A 148 -4.34 -9.21 17.69
C TRP A 148 -3.97 -10.70 17.83
N GLU A 149 -2.77 -11.03 18.31
CA GLU A 149 -2.33 -12.41 18.55
C GLU A 149 -3.27 -13.13 19.55
N ALA A 150 -3.62 -12.47 20.65
CA ALA A 150 -4.54 -13.01 21.64
C ALA A 150 -5.94 -13.26 21.04
N ALA A 151 -6.47 -12.31 20.26
CA ALA A 151 -7.74 -12.47 19.57
C ALA A 151 -7.67 -13.58 18.51
N HIS A 152 -6.56 -13.72 17.81
CA HIS A 152 -6.33 -14.78 16.82
C HIS A 152 -6.34 -16.16 17.50
N ALA A 153 -5.60 -16.34 18.59
CA ALA A 153 -5.58 -17.58 19.36
C ALA A 153 -6.98 -17.94 19.88
N GLN A 154 -7.67 -16.99 20.53
CA GLN A 154 -9.01 -17.21 21.08
C GLN A 154 -10.03 -17.63 20.01
N LEU A 155 -10.01 -16.98 18.84
CA LEU A 155 -10.95 -17.30 17.77
C LEU A 155 -10.63 -18.67 17.15
N SER A 156 -9.36 -19.01 16.96
CA SER A 156 -8.93 -20.32 16.46
C SER A 156 -9.28 -21.46 17.42
N ASP A 157 -9.24 -21.25 18.73
CA ASP A 157 -9.67 -22.25 19.71
C ASP A 157 -11.18 -22.50 19.66
N THR A 158 -11.94 -21.50 19.25
CA THR A 158 -13.41 -21.52 19.28
C THR A 158 -14.02 -21.96 17.95
N HIS A 159 -13.31 -21.85 16.82
CA HIS A 159 -13.85 -22.06 15.48
C HIS A 159 -12.93 -22.95 14.68
N ALA A 160 -13.49 -23.92 13.94
CA ALA A 160 -12.69 -24.84 13.14
C ALA A 160 -11.93 -24.13 12.01
N HIS A 161 -12.49 -23.03 11.49
CA HIS A 161 -11.88 -22.22 10.46
C HIS A 161 -12.14 -20.73 10.68
N VAL A 162 -11.08 -19.94 10.77
CA VAL A 162 -11.15 -18.48 10.91
C VAL A 162 -10.39 -17.82 9.78
N GLN A 163 -11.10 -17.07 8.92
CA GLN A 163 -10.47 -16.20 7.95
C GLN A 163 -10.40 -14.77 8.50
N TRP A 164 -9.19 -14.23 8.59
CA TRP A 164 -8.98 -12.82 8.92
C TRP A 164 -8.95 -11.96 7.67
N ALA A 165 -9.68 -10.85 7.72
CA ALA A 165 -9.70 -9.82 6.71
C ALA A 165 -9.58 -8.44 7.37
N TYR A 166 -9.16 -7.44 6.59
CA TYR A 166 -8.67 -6.20 7.18
C TYR A 166 -9.18 -4.95 6.45
N GLY A 167 -9.72 -4.01 7.21
CA GLY A 167 -10.11 -2.69 6.74
C GLY A 167 -8.93 -1.74 6.51
N PRO A 168 -9.19 -0.57 5.91
CA PRO A 168 -8.14 0.41 5.55
C PRO A 168 -7.40 0.97 6.77
N HIS A 169 -8.06 1.03 7.94
CA HIS A 169 -7.53 1.66 9.14
C HIS A 169 -6.99 0.68 10.19
N SER A 170 -7.07 -0.64 9.93
CA SER A 170 -6.65 -1.69 10.85
C SER A 170 -5.16 -1.63 11.20
N GLY A 171 -4.31 -1.18 10.27
CA GLY A 171 -2.85 -1.18 10.43
C GLY A 171 -2.20 -2.58 10.41
N LEU A 172 -2.99 -3.66 10.31
CA LEU A 172 -2.51 -5.03 10.42
C LEU A 172 -2.32 -5.73 9.07
N GLY A 173 -3.08 -5.35 8.04
CA GLY A 173 -3.07 -6.09 6.77
C GLY A 173 -1.74 -6.12 6.03
N HIS A 174 -0.84 -5.16 6.25
CA HIS A 174 0.52 -5.22 5.71
C HIS A 174 1.37 -6.30 6.40
N GLY A 175 1.36 -6.31 7.73
CA GLY A 175 2.07 -7.34 8.51
C GLY A 175 1.55 -8.74 8.19
N GLU A 176 0.23 -8.90 8.07
CA GLU A 176 -0.37 -10.16 7.62
C GLU A 176 0.11 -10.55 6.22
N SER A 177 0.06 -9.62 5.25
CA SER A 177 0.46 -9.95 3.88
C SER A 177 1.92 -10.40 3.80
N ASP A 178 2.80 -9.79 4.60
CA ASP A 178 4.21 -10.15 4.65
C ASP A 178 4.44 -11.49 5.35
N ALA A 179 3.67 -11.80 6.40
CA ALA A 179 3.78 -13.05 7.15
C ALA A 179 3.14 -14.26 6.43
N SER A 180 1.89 -14.11 5.99
CA SER A 180 1.03 -15.16 5.44
C SER A 180 1.04 -15.21 3.90
N GLY A 181 1.85 -14.35 3.26
CA GLY A 181 1.98 -14.29 1.80
C GLY A 181 0.80 -13.63 1.09
N HIS A 182 -0.29 -13.33 1.80
CA HIS A 182 -1.39 -12.51 1.33
C HIS A 182 -2.25 -12.01 2.51
N ALA A 183 -3.05 -10.97 2.29
CA ALA A 183 -4.08 -10.53 3.22
C ALA A 183 -5.37 -10.16 2.48
N VAL A 184 -6.52 -10.60 2.98
CA VAL A 184 -7.82 -10.15 2.46
C VAL A 184 -8.13 -8.76 3.00
N ARG A 185 -8.50 -7.84 2.12
CA ARG A 185 -8.71 -6.43 2.41
C ARG A 185 -10.15 -6.05 2.08
N PHE A 186 -10.74 -5.22 2.92
CA PHE A 186 -12.04 -4.60 2.69
C PHE A 186 -11.89 -3.09 2.60
N THR A 187 -12.69 -2.46 1.74
CA THR A 187 -12.88 -1.01 1.72
C THR A 187 -14.28 -0.69 1.24
N CYS A 188 -14.81 0.47 1.60
CA CYS A 188 -16.09 0.95 1.09
C CYS A 188 -15.88 2.25 0.31
N ARG A 189 -16.59 2.39 -0.81
CA ARG A 189 -16.56 3.60 -1.65
C ARG A 189 -17.98 4.05 -1.95
N THR A 190 -18.21 5.36 -1.92
CA THR A 190 -19.49 5.91 -2.37
C THR A 190 -19.44 6.16 -3.87
N GLU A 191 -20.32 5.50 -4.61
CA GLU A 191 -20.45 5.59 -6.06
C GLU A 191 -21.90 5.93 -6.39
N SER A 192 -22.12 7.06 -7.06
CA SER A 192 -23.47 7.54 -7.45
C SER A 192 -24.48 7.56 -6.29
N GLY A 193 -24.02 7.97 -5.09
CA GLY A 193 -24.85 8.05 -3.88
C GLY A 193 -25.05 6.71 -3.16
N ILE A 194 -24.46 5.61 -3.64
CA ILE A 194 -24.56 4.28 -3.05
C ILE A 194 -23.23 3.91 -2.41
N ARG A 195 -23.27 3.35 -1.20
CA ARG A 195 -22.06 2.85 -0.55
C ARG A 195 -21.78 1.41 -0.97
N VAL A 196 -20.76 1.22 -1.79
CA VAL A 196 -20.34 -0.06 -2.38
C VAL A 196 -19.19 -0.65 -1.56
N VAL A 197 -19.29 -1.96 -1.25
CA VAL A 197 -18.26 -2.72 -0.55
C VAL A 197 -17.34 -3.40 -1.55
N TYR A 198 -16.05 -3.16 -1.40
CA TYR A 198 -14.99 -3.77 -2.19
C TYR A 198 -14.15 -4.69 -1.32
N VAL A 199 -13.76 -5.82 -1.89
CA VAL A 199 -12.84 -6.80 -1.34
C VAL A 199 -11.65 -6.96 -2.27
N GLY A 200 -10.48 -7.27 -1.74
CA GLY A 200 -9.28 -7.47 -2.53
C GLY A 200 -8.26 -8.31 -1.81
N THR A 201 -7.36 -8.95 -2.56
CA THR A 201 -6.22 -9.68 -1.98
C THR A 201 -4.97 -8.83 -2.11
N GLN A 202 -4.29 -8.61 -0.99
CA GLN A 202 -3.00 -7.93 -0.92
C GLN A 202 -1.88 -8.97 -0.87
N ALA A 203 -1.05 -9.07 -1.91
CA ALA A 203 0.20 -9.83 -1.85
C ALA A 203 1.36 -8.94 -1.31
N PRO A 204 2.43 -9.54 -0.73
CA PRO A 204 3.61 -8.80 -0.28
C PRO A 204 4.14 -7.89 -1.39
N GLY A 205 4.28 -6.59 -1.08
CA GLY A 205 4.83 -5.60 -2.01
C GLY A 205 3.97 -5.28 -3.24
N ARG A 206 2.73 -5.79 -3.36
CA ARG A 206 1.81 -5.46 -4.47
C ARG A 206 0.70 -4.49 -4.05
N THR A 207 0.23 -3.73 -5.02
CA THR A 207 -1.02 -2.95 -4.94
C THR A 207 -2.22 -3.89 -4.89
N ILE A 208 -3.23 -3.56 -4.09
CA ILE A 208 -4.46 -4.35 -3.95
C ILE A 208 -5.30 -4.19 -5.21
N GLU A 209 -5.67 -5.31 -5.83
CA GLU A 209 -6.71 -5.34 -6.87
C GLU A 209 -8.07 -5.49 -6.18
N TRP A 210 -8.95 -4.52 -6.43
CA TRP A 210 -10.25 -4.43 -5.79
C TRP A 210 -11.34 -4.99 -6.69
N THR A 211 -12.20 -5.81 -6.12
CA THR A 211 -13.39 -6.37 -6.74
C THR A 211 -14.58 -6.29 -5.77
N THR A 212 -15.77 -6.69 -6.21
CA THR A 212 -16.97 -6.79 -5.37
C THR A 212 -17.20 -8.24 -4.93
N LEU A 213 -17.96 -8.45 -3.85
CA LEU A 213 -18.15 -9.80 -3.28
C LEU A 213 -18.84 -10.78 -4.24
N ASP A 214 -19.72 -10.29 -5.12
CA ASP A 214 -20.38 -11.09 -6.17
C ASP A 214 -19.39 -11.71 -7.16
N SER A 215 -18.21 -11.11 -7.32
CA SER A 215 -17.13 -11.65 -8.14
C SER A 215 -16.23 -12.61 -7.36
N CYS A 216 -16.42 -12.77 -6.05
CA CYS A 216 -15.62 -13.68 -5.22
C CYS A 216 -16.23 -15.07 -5.11
N GLN A 217 -15.37 -16.04 -4.83
CA GLN A 217 -15.75 -17.41 -4.50
C GLN A 217 -15.54 -17.68 -3.01
N LEU A 218 -16.31 -18.61 -2.47
CA LEU A 218 -16.12 -19.13 -1.12
C LEU A 218 -15.44 -20.50 -1.22
N ALA A 219 -14.16 -20.56 -0.87
CA ALA A 219 -13.42 -21.80 -0.70
C ALA A 219 -13.48 -22.25 0.78
N ASP A 220 -12.84 -23.37 1.13
CA ASP A 220 -12.78 -23.88 2.51
C ASP A 220 -12.01 -22.93 3.42
N GLU A 221 -10.95 -22.32 2.89
CA GLU A 221 -10.14 -21.29 3.54
C GLU A 221 -10.79 -19.90 3.60
N GLY A 222 -11.97 -19.73 2.98
CA GLY A 222 -12.78 -18.51 3.04
C GLY A 222 -12.92 -17.80 1.70
N ILE A 223 -12.95 -16.47 1.71
CA ILE A 223 -13.15 -15.63 0.53
C ILE A 223 -11.92 -15.71 -0.39
N VAL A 224 -12.15 -16.07 -1.64
CA VAL A 224 -11.16 -16.07 -2.72
C VAL A 224 -11.54 -15.04 -3.77
N THR A 225 -10.62 -14.12 -4.09
CA THR A 225 -10.84 -13.09 -5.12
C THR A 225 -10.34 -13.56 -6.49
N PRO A 226 -10.95 -13.15 -7.63
CA PRO A 226 -10.56 -13.58 -8.98
C PRO A 226 -9.10 -13.32 -9.34
N HIS A 227 -8.57 -12.24 -8.80
CA HIS A 227 -7.19 -11.79 -9.02
C HIS A 227 -6.16 -12.65 -8.26
N THR A 228 -6.63 -13.65 -7.51
CA THR A 228 -5.81 -14.74 -6.95
C THR A 228 -5.50 -15.82 -8.00
N VAL A 229 -6.17 -15.81 -9.17
CA VAL A 229 -5.95 -16.81 -10.22
C VAL A 229 -4.78 -16.42 -11.12
N GLY A 230 -3.59 -16.81 -10.67
CA GLY A 230 -2.35 -16.78 -11.43
C GLY A 230 -1.47 -17.96 -11.05
N ASN A 231 -1.81 -19.12 -11.62
CA ASN A 231 -1.18 -20.45 -11.56
C ASN A 231 -1.46 -21.35 -10.34
N GLY A 232 -2.26 -22.38 -10.61
CA GLY A 232 -2.14 -23.69 -9.98
C GLY A 232 -3.13 -23.92 -8.85
N THR A 233 -4.07 -24.81 -9.12
CA THR A 233 -4.71 -25.72 -8.16
C THR A 233 -3.85 -25.91 -6.90
N LEU A 234 -4.21 -25.26 -5.80
CA LEU A 234 -3.75 -25.64 -4.46
C LEU A 234 -4.79 -26.61 -3.89
N HIS A 235 -4.82 -27.81 -4.45
CA HIS A 235 -5.20 -28.97 -3.65
C HIS A 235 -4.15 -29.12 -2.53
N GLY A 236 -4.60 -29.00 -1.30
CA GLY A 236 -3.91 -29.51 -0.10
C GLY A 236 -2.48 -28.99 0.11
N ILE A 237 -2.32 -27.79 0.65
CA ILE A 237 -1.12 -27.47 1.43
C ILE A 237 -1.58 -27.12 2.84
N ALA A 238 -1.36 -28.07 3.76
CA ALA A 238 -1.42 -27.83 5.19
C ALA A 238 -0.61 -26.58 5.55
N PRO A 239 -1.01 -25.79 6.57
CA PRO A 239 -0.33 -24.54 6.91
C PRO A 239 1.17 -24.79 7.09
N THR A 240 1.98 -24.16 6.23
CA THR A 240 3.45 -24.22 6.34
C THR A 240 3.85 -23.43 7.58
N VAL A 241 4.13 -24.15 8.67
CA VAL A 241 4.67 -23.53 9.88
C VAL A 241 6.04 -22.96 9.55
N ALA A 242 6.22 -21.66 9.81
CA ALA A 242 7.49 -20.97 9.63
C ALA A 242 8.12 -20.67 10.99
N PHE A 243 9.28 -21.27 11.30
CA PHE A 243 10.00 -21.01 12.55
C PHE A 243 11.18 -20.06 12.31
N PRO A 244 11.29 -18.95 13.05
CA PRO A 244 12.47 -18.09 12.97
C PRO A 244 13.69 -18.80 13.58
N LEU A 245 14.79 -18.79 12.85
CA LEU A 245 16.09 -19.26 13.32
C LEU A 245 16.86 -18.10 13.93
N VAL A 246 17.60 -18.37 15.01
CA VAL A 246 18.47 -17.37 15.64
C VAL A 246 19.57 -16.98 14.64
N PRO A 247 19.81 -15.68 14.40
CA PRO A 247 20.90 -15.24 13.52
C PRO A 247 22.24 -15.85 13.94
N ASP A 248 23.10 -16.16 12.98
CA ASP A 248 24.45 -16.71 13.20
C ASP A 248 24.52 -18.06 13.94
N SER A 249 23.37 -18.74 14.12
CA SER A 249 23.29 -20.03 14.82
C SER A 249 23.26 -21.25 13.90
N VAL A 250 23.18 -21.03 12.58
CA VAL A 250 23.03 -22.10 11.60
C VAL A 250 24.08 -21.94 10.51
N ALA A 251 24.90 -22.97 10.33
CA ALA A 251 25.85 -23.07 9.24
C ALA A 251 25.43 -24.13 8.23
N PHE A 252 25.96 -24.02 7.01
CA PHE A 252 25.68 -24.95 5.93
C PHE A 252 26.83 -25.11 4.93
N THR A 253 26.80 -26.24 4.23
CA THR A 253 27.62 -26.52 3.04
C THR A 253 26.70 -26.93 1.90
N VAL A 254 26.89 -26.36 0.72
CA VAL A 254 26.08 -26.73 -0.45
C VAL A 254 26.66 -27.96 -1.13
N THR A 255 25.79 -28.91 -1.47
CA THR A 255 26.18 -30.08 -2.25
C THR A 255 26.41 -29.66 -3.70
N ALA A 256 27.43 -30.21 -4.36
CA ALA A 256 27.66 -30.01 -5.79
C ALA A 256 26.52 -30.61 -6.63
N GLY A 257 25.44 -29.85 -6.80
CA GLY A 257 24.24 -30.22 -7.53
C GLY A 257 23.57 -28.99 -8.16
N GLY A 258 22.74 -29.20 -9.18
CA GLY A 258 22.06 -28.11 -9.89
C GLY A 258 21.16 -27.28 -8.96
N THR A 259 21.09 -25.97 -9.19
CA THR A 259 20.17 -25.08 -8.47
C THR A 259 18.77 -25.16 -9.07
N VAL A 260 17.74 -25.18 -8.23
CA VAL A 260 16.35 -25.17 -8.67
C VAL A 260 15.77 -23.77 -8.47
N PRO A 261 15.04 -23.18 -9.44
CA PRO A 261 14.34 -21.92 -9.22
C PRO A 261 13.30 -22.00 -8.09
N ASP A 262 13.35 -21.05 -7.14
CA ASP A 262 12.26 -20.77 -6.19
C ASP A 262 11.55 -19.49 -6.62
N GLY A 263 10.56 -19.65 -7.50
CA GLY A 263 9.94 -18.53 -8.19
C GLY A 263 10.92 -17.73 -9.06
N SER A 264 10.60 -16.45 -9.29
CA SER A 264 11.36 -15.58 -10.19
C SER A 264 12.59 -14.93 -9.55
N THR A 265 12.64 -14.85 -8.22
CA THR A 265 13.64 -14.03 -7.50
C THR A 265 14.64 -14.83 -6.66
N ARG A 266 14.43 -16.15 -6.48
CA ARG A 266 15.27 -16.97 -5.61
C ARG A 266 15.75 -18.27 -6.29
N LEU A 267 16.78 -18.85 -5.70
CA LEU A 267 17.37 -20.14 -6.08
C LEU A 267 17.44 -21.03 -4.84
N ILE A 268 17.10 -22.30 -5.03
CA ILE A 268 17.22 -23.36 -4.04
C ILE A 268 18.54 -24.08 -4.26
N TYR A 269 19.26 -24.26 -3.16
CA TYR A 269 20.47 -25.06 -3.06
C TYR A 269 20.20 -26.26 -2.17
N GLU A 270 20.59 -27.46 -2.61
CA GLU A 270 20.69 -28.61 -1.72
C GLU A 270 21.91 -28.42 -0.80
N ALA A 271 21.71 -28.61 0.50
CA ALA A 271 22.72 -28.32 1.49
C ALA A 271 22.66 -29.26 2.70
N ASP A 272 23.82 -29.49 3.29
CA ASP A 272 23.92 -30.02 4.64
C ASP A 272 23.92 -28.85 5.61
N VAL A 273 23.03 -28.90 6.60
CA VAL A 273 22.82 -27.80 7.56
C VAL A 273 23.06 -28.29 8.97
N GLN A 274 23.79 -27.49 9.76
CA GLN A 274 24.01 -27.76 11.18
C GLN A 274 23.65 -26.52 12.01
N PRO A 275 22.60 -26.59 12.83
CA PRO A 275 22.40 -25.64 13.92
C PRO A 275 23.45 -25.84 15.02
N THR A 276 23.82 -24.78 15.73
CA THR A 276 24.75 -24.85 16.86
C THR A 276 24.24 -25.84 17.91
N GLY A 277 25.08 -26.81 18.30
CA GLY A 277 24.73 -27.84 19.27
C GLY A 277 23.80 -28.95 18.76
N SER A 278 23.53 -29.00 17.45
CA SER A 278 22.70 -30.04 16.82
C SER A 278 23.48 -30.89 15.83
N VAL A 279 22.85 -31.96 15.33
CA VAL A 279 23.39 -32.83 14.28
C VAL A 279 23.23 -32.19 12.90
N VAL A 280 24.01 -32.67 11.93
CA VAL A 280 23.85 -32.28 10.53
C VAL A 280 22.58 -32.89 9.97
N VAL A 281 21.79 -32.08 9.27
CA VAL A 281 20.58 -32.53 8.57
C VAL A 281 20.62 -32.07 7.11
N PRO A 282 20.18 -32.91 6.16
CA PRO A 282 19.98 -32.48 4.79
C PRO A 282 18.80 -31.50 4.75
N ALA A 283 18.99 -30.37 4.08
CA ALA A 283 17.99 -29.35 3.91
C ALA A 283 18.20 -28.57 2.60
N ARG A 284 17.19 -27.81 2.22
CA ARG A 284 17.20 -26.91 1.09
C ARG A 284 17.33 -25.49 1.58
N ILE A 285 18.16 -24.69 0.92
CA ILE A 285 18.33 -23.27 1.25
C ILE A 285 17.87 -22.43 0.08
N SER A 286 16.89 -21.56 0.32
CA SER A 286 16.38 -20.59 -0.67
C SER A 286 17.05 -19.22 -0.46
N LEU A 287 17.93 -18.85 -1.40
CA LEU A 287 18.66 -17.58 -1.40
C LEU A 287 18.19 -16.67 -2.54
N PRO A 288 18.28 -15.32 -2.37
CA PRO A 288 18.04 -14.38 -3.46
C PRO A 288 18.97 -14.63 -4.64
N ARG A 289 18.46 -14.53 -5.87
CA ARG A 289 19.28 -14.57 -7.10
C ARG A 289 20.37 -13.50 -7.15
N THR A 290 20.21 -12.43 -6.36
CA THR A 290 21.17 -11.34 -6.21
C THR A 290 22.30 -11.67 -5.24
N ALA A 291 22.16 -12.71 -4.41
CA ALA A 291 23.23 -13.15 -3.50
C ALA A 291 24.33 -13.85 -4.30
N THR A 292 25.59 -13.70 -3.84
CA THR A 292 26.70 -14.47 -4.40
C THR A 292 26.42 -15.96 -4.22
N PRO A 293 26.56 -16.81 -5.24
CA PRO A 293 26.32 -18.24 -5.07
C PRO A 293 27.25 -18.85 -4.00
N PRO A 294 26.71 -19.62 -3.04
CA PRO A 294 27.54 -20.33 -2.07
C PRO A 294 28.44 -21.33 -2.79
N LEU A 295 29.71 -21.38 -2.37
CA LEU A 295 30.72 -22.28 -2.94
C LEU A 295 30.69 -23.63 -2.18
N PRO A 296 30.67 -24.79 -2.87
CA PRO A 296 30.64 -26.11 -2.21
C PRO A 296 31.84 -26.40 -1.30
N HIS A 297 32.99 -25.82 -1.62
CA HIS A 297 34.24 -25.99 -0.87
C HIS A 297 34.41 -24.99 0.29
N ARG A 298 33.34 -24.31 0.71
CA ARG A 298 33.34 -23.37 1.84
C ARG A 298 32.20 -23.64 2.80
N LEU A 299 32.46 -23.32 4.06
CA LEU A 299 31.46 -23.28 5.11
C LEU A 299 30.80 -21.90 5.13
N HIS A 300 29.48 -21.86 5.18
CA HIS A 300 28.68 -20.63 5.17
C HIS A 300 27.80 -20.54 6.40
N VAL A 301 27.59 -19.34 6.93
CA VAL A 301 26.69 -19.07 8.06
C VAL A 301 25.54 -18.21 7.56
N LEU A 302 24.31 -18.55 7.95
CA LEU A 302 23.13 -17.78 7.55
C LEU A 302 23.07 -16.44 8.29
N ASP A 303 22.92 -15.36 7.53
CA ASP A 303 22.83 -14.01 8.08
C ASP A 303 21.37 -13.64 8.37
N GLY A 304 21.14 -12.86 9.43
CA GLY A 304 19.84 -12.27 9.73
C GLY A 304 18.77 -13.28 10.17
N THR A 305 17.50 -12.91 10.06
CA THR A 305 16.36 -13.76 10.45
C THR A 305 16.03 -14.74 9.33
N SER A 306 16.53 -15.97 9.45
CA SER A 306 16.19 -17.06 8.54
C SER A 306 14.91 -17.76 8.98
N LEU A 307 14.08 -18.20 8.03
CA LEU A 307 12.82 -18.89 8.31
C LEU A 307 12.89 -20.34 7.86
N LEU A 308 12.68 -21.28 8.79
CA LEU A 308 12.51 -22.70 8.51
C LEU A 308 11.08 -22.97 8.06
N ARG A 309 10.90 -23.66 6.93
CA ARG A 309 9.62 -24.07 6.33
C ARG A 309 9.64 -25.54 5.97
N THR A 310 8.48 -26.18 5.90
CA THR A 310 8.34 -27.53 5.34
C THR A 310 8.37 -27.45 3.81
N SER A 311 9.25 -28.20 3.14
CA SER A 311 9.32 -28.21 1.66
C SER A 311 8.12 -28.95 1.06
N VAL A 312 7.52 -28.39 0.00
CA VAL A 312 6.40 -29.00 -0.76
C VAL A 312 6.85 -29.53 -2.13
N LEU A 313 8.17 -29.57 -2.37
CA LEU A 313 8.71 -30.14 -3.61
C LEU A 313 8.61 -31.67 -3.55
N PRO A 314 8.23 -32.36 -4.65
CA PRO A 314 8.20 -33.81 -4.71
C PRO A 314 9.62 -34.34 -4.54
N SER A 315 9.90 -34.82 -3.34
CA SER A 315 11.16 -35.38 -2.89
C SER A 315 10.82 -36.65 -2.14
N THR A 316 11.56 -37.72 -2.37
CA THR A 316 11.37 -39.02 -1.71
C THR A 316 11.60 -38.97 -0.20
N GLU A 317 12.18 -37.87 0.30
CA GLU A 317 12.44 -37.59 1.71
C GLU A 317 11.89 -36.19 2.09
N PRO A 318 11.30 -36.01 3.28
CA PRO A 318 10.84 -34.70 3.76
C PRO A 318 12.04 -33.79 4.02
N ALA A 319 12.36 -32.93 3.05
CA ALA A 319 13.46 -31.96 3.18
C ALA A 319 12.96 -30.67 3.83
N TRP A 320 13.67 -30.17 4.83
CA TRP A 320 13.43 -28.84 5.39
C TRP A 320 13.82 -27.76 4.38
N LEU A 321 13.05 -26.67 4.27
CA LEU A 321 13.39 -25.50 3.43
C LEU A 321 13.71 -24.31 4.33
N ILE A 322 14.95 -23.83 4.28
CA ILE A 322 15.39 -22.63 5.01
C ILE A 322 15.43 -21.46 4.04
N ARG A 323 14.64 -20.42 4.32
CA ARG A 323 14.65 -19.17 3.57
C ARG A 323 15.53 -18.16 4.28
N ALA A 324 16.57 -17.69 3.60
CA ALA A 324 17.51 -16.71 4.14
C ALA A 324 17.70 -15.54 3.16
N ASP A 325 18.04 -14.37 3.67
CA ASP A 325 18.28 -13.17 2.84
C ASP A 325 19.76 -12.96 2.50
N GLY A 326 20.66 -13.66 3.19
CA GLY A 326 22.09 -13.61 2.97
C GLY A 326 22.82 -14.70 3.73
N PHE A 327 24.11 -14.81 3.48
CA PHE A 327 25.03 -15.66 4.22
C PHE A 327 26.44 -15.06 4.18
N THR A 328 27.23 -15.40 5.19
CA THR A 328 28.65 -15.07 5.27
C THR A 328 29.49 -16.33 5.10
N SER A 329 30.42 -16.34 4.14
CA SER A 329 31.41 -17.42 4.00
C SER A 329 32.50 -17.30 5.06
N LEU A 330 32.75 -18.38 5.79
CA LEU A 330 33.85 -18.44 6.74
C LEU A 330 35.20 -18.59 6.01
N PRO A 331 36.27 -18.02 6.58
CA PRO A 331 37.61 -18.07 5.98
C PRO A 331 38.24 -19.46 6.09
N ALA A 332 37.85 -20.24 7.10
CA ALA A 332 38.32 -21.60 7.32
C ALA A 332 37.25 -22.62 6.85
N PRO A 333 37.65 -23.78 6.32
CA PRO A 333 36.73 -24.84 5.91
C PRO A 333 36.12 -25.61 7.10
N ALA A 334 36.55 -25.32 8.32
CA ALA A 334 36.02 -25.92 9.54
C ALA A 334 35.89 -24.86 10.65
N ASP A 335 34.85 -24.99 11.47
CA ASP A 335 34.61 -24.15 12.65
C ASP A 335 34.16 -25.06 13.80
N ALA A 336 34.70 -24.85 15.01
CA ALA A 336 34.42 -25.67 16.18
C ALA A 336 32.93 -25.65 16.59
N ARG A 337 32.17 -24.62 16.18
CA ARG A 337 30.73 -24.51 16.44
C ARG A 337 29.89 -25.50 15.64
N TRP A 338 30.39 -25.96 14.49
CA TRP A 338 29.69 -26.86 13.57
C TRP A 338 30.61 -27.99 13.09
N PRO A 339 30.97 -28.92 13.99
CA PRO A 339 31.99 -29.94 13.71
C PRO A 339 31.54 -31.02 12.72
N GLY A 340 30.25 -31.08 12.40
CA GLY A 340 29.69 -32.10 11.52
C GLY A 340 29.73 -31.73 10.04
N LEU A 341 29.83 -30.45 9.70
CA LEU A 341 29.85 -29.98 8.32
C LEU A 341 31.21 -30.22 7.67
N ARG A 342 31.18 -30.83 6.47
CA ARG A 342 32.39 -31.15 5.69
C ARG A 342 32.26 -30.54 4.30
N PRO A 343 32.85 -29.36 4.04
CA PRO A 343 32.86 -28.78 2.70
C PRO A 343 33.58 -29.70 1.72
N ASP A 344 33.18 -29.64 0.45
CA ASP A 344 33.83 -30.41 -0.62
C ASP A 344 35.32 -30.03 -0.72
N PRO A 345 36.21 -30.99 -1.07
CA PRO A 345 37.62 -30.71 -1.26
C PRO A 345 37.79 -29.63 -2.34
N THR A 346 38.58 -28.61 -2.02
CA THR A 346 38.87 -27.50 -2.93
C THR A 346 39.34 -28.04 -4.28
N PRO A 347 38.75 -27.62 -5.42
CA PRO A 347 39.28 -27.98 -6.73
C PRO A 347 40.74 -27.53 -6.81
N VAL A 348 41.66 -28.47 -7.10
CA VAL A 348 43.09 -28.18 -7.22
C VAL A 348 43.29 -27.20 -8.38
N GLN A 349 43.44 -25.91 -8.06
CA GLN A 349 43.84 -24.89 -9.03
C GLN A 349 45.36 -24.74 -9.00
N ALA A 350 45.98 -24.87 -10.18
CA ALA A 350 47.40 -24.61 -10.40
C ALA A 350 47.79 -23.19 -9.92
N PRO A 351 48.99 -23.00 -9.35
CA PRO A 351 49.32 -21.78 -8.63
C PRO A 351 49.40 -20.59 -9.59
N ARG A 352 48.49 -19.61 -9.41
CA ARG A 352 48.61 -18.28 -10.01
C ARG A 352 49.14 -17.30 -8.97
N ARG A 353 50.18 -16.58 -9.40
CA ARG A 353 51.01 -15.64 -8.66
C ARG A 353 50.19 -14.68 -7.78
N GLN A 354 50.55 -14.64 -6.51
CA GLN A 354 50.17 -13.60 -5.56
C GLN A 354 50.63 -12.24 -6.09
N GLN A 355 49.69 -11.31 -6.25
CA GLN A 355 50.01 -9.90 -6.32
C GLN A 355 49.44 -9.25 -5.06
N GLU A 356 50.35 -8.94 -4.14
CA GLU A 356 50.10 -8.18 -2.93
C GLU A 356 49.39 -6.87 -3.27
N VAL A 357 48.22 -6.63 -2.66
CA VAL A 357 47.69 -5.29 -2.53
C VAL A 357 47.58 -4.99 -1.05
N ARG A 358 48.49 -4.11 -0.61
CA ARG A 358 48.63 -3.59 0.75
C ARG A 358 47.31 -3.01 1.25
N ALA A 359 46.92 -3.43 2.44
CA ALA A 359 45.85 -2.82 3.21
C ALA A 359 46.21 -1.36 3.54
N PHE A 360 45.27 -0.45 3.30
CA PHE A 360 45.33 0.92 3.79
C PHE A 360 44.12 1.16 4.70
N THR A 361 44.33 1.01 6.00
CA THR A 361 43.42 1.47 7.06
C THR A 361 43.53 2.99 7.18
N VAL A 362 42.46 3.72 6.85
CA VAL A 362 42.26 5.10 7.33
C VAL A 362 40.79 5.29 7.69
N GLY A 363 40.56 5.63 8.95
CA GLY A 363 39.26 5.86 9.55
C GLY A 363 38.45 6.96 8.86
N VAL A 364 37.13 6.78 8.84
CA VAL A 364 36.19 7.80 8.35
C VAL A 364 35.27 8.17 9.50
N ALA A 365 35.45 9.40 9.98
CA ALA A 365 34.55 10.08 10.87
C ALA A 365 33.12 10.06 10.32
N LYS A 366 32.16 9.71 11.19
CA LYS A 366 30.72 9.89 10.98
C LYS A 366 30.45 11.35 10.61
N VAL A 367 30.04 11.59 9.37
CA VAL A 367 29.27 12.78 9.03
C VAL A 367 27.92 12.26 8.54
N GLY A 368 27.03 12.03 9.50
CA GLY A 368 25.63 11.71 9.28
C GLY A 368 24.81 12.97 9.54
N GLY A 369 24.03 13.38 8.53
CA GLY A 369 22.75 14.06 8.76
C GLY A 369 21.66 13.00 8.69
N GLU A 370 20.66 13.12 9.57
CA GLU A 370 19.44 12.31 9.56
C GLU A 370 18.83 12.37 8.14
N TYR A 371 18.52 11.23 7.53
CA TYR A 371 17.90 11.08 6.19
C TYR A 371 18.77 11.17 4.91
N GLY A 372 20.09 10.99 4.99
CA GLY A 372 20.86 10.45 3.86
C GLY A 372 21.08 11.34 2.62
N TYR A 373 20.56 12.57 2.61
CA TYR A 373 20.93 13.65 1.69
C TYR A 373 21.22 14.91 2.52
N LEU A 374 22.25 15.67 2.15
CA LEU A 374 22.57 16.93 2.84
C LEU A 374 21.60 18.01 2.39
N THR A 375 21.10 18.79 3.35
CA THR A 375 20.32 20.00 3.06
C THR A 375 21.20 21.04 2.34
N PRO A 376 20.60 21.99 1.60
CA PRO A 376 21.36 23.05 0.91
C PRO A 376 22.27 23.85 1.84
N GLN A 377 21.83 24.08 3.08
CA GLN A 377 22.61 24.79 4.10
C GLN A 377 23.80 23.96 4.62
N GLU A 378 23.68 22.64 4.65
CA GLU A 378 24.79 21.74 5.04
C GLU A 378 25.80 21.55 3.90
N TYR A 379 25.35 21.55 2.64
CA TYR A 379 26.21 21.39 1.46
C TYR A 379 27.18 22.57 1.29
N VAL A 380 26.72 23.79 1.55
CA VAL A 380 27.56 25.00 1.46
C VAL A 380 28.69 25.00 2.49
N LYS A 381 28.49 24.35 3.65
CA LYS A 381 29.50 24.22 4.71
C LYS A 381 30.60 23.20 4.40
N LEU A 382 30.48 22.40 3.33
CA LEU A 382 31.49 21.41 2.95
C LEU A 382 32.69 22.02 2.24
N SER A 383 33.88 21.48 2.52
CA SER A 383 35.11 21.76 1.77
C SER A 383 35.05 21.19 0.35
N ARG A 384 35.93 21.68 -0.55
CA ARG A 384 35.97 21.24 -1.97
C ARG A 384 36.15 19.71 -2.11
N SER A 385 36.93 19.08 -1.25
CA SER A 385 37.15 17.61 -1.27
C SER A 385 35.93 16.84 -0.77
N GLN A 386 35.24 17.35 0.26
CA GLN A 386 34.01 16.77 0.79
C GLN A 386 32.85 16.86 -0.20
N ARG A 387 32.72 17.99 -0.92
CA ARG A 387 31.72 18.14 -2.00
C ARG A 387 31.93 17.12 -3.12
N ARG A 388 33.18 16.87 -3.53
CA ARG A 388 33.50 15.82 -4.53
C ARG A 388 33.10 14.44 -4.04
N ARG A 389 33.43 14.08 -2.80
CA ARG A 389 33.09 12.77 -2.22
C ARG A 389 31.58 12.58 -2.08
N TYR A 390 30.83 13.63 -1.70
CA TYR A 390 29.37 13.62 -1.67
C TYR A 390 28.76 13.40 -3.06
N GLN A 391 29.20 14.15 -4.08
CA GLN A 391 28.73 13.98 -5.45
C GLN A 391 29.03 12.58 -6.01
N GLN A 392 30.18 12.02 -5.66
CA GLN A 392 30.57 10.66 -6.07
C GLN A 392 29.64 9.59 -5.45
N LYS A 393 29.26 9.76 -4.17
CA LYS A 393 28.32 8.88 -3.46
C LYS A 393 26.90 8.98 -4.02
N VAL A 394 26.45 10.19 -4.38
CA VAL A 394 25.17 10.42 -5.07
C VAL A 394 25.17 9.76 -6.44
N LYS A 395 26.27 9.87 -7.21
CA LYS A 395 26.42 9.22 -8.52
C LYS A 395 26.36 7.69 -8.41
N GLN A 396 27.06 7.10 -7.44
CA GLN A 396 27.02 5.65 -7.18
C GLN A 396 25.63 5.15 -6.79
N ARG A 397 24.88 5.89 -5.95
CA ARG A 397 23.49 5.54 -5.62
C ARG A 397 22.56 5.65 -6.82
N ARG A 398 22.72 6.68 -7.65
CA ARG A 398 21.96 6.84 -8.90
C ARG A 398 22.22 5.69 -9.87
N GLN A 399 23.48 5.23 -9.97
CA GLN A 399 23.84 4.04 -10.75
C GLN A 399 23.23 2.76 -10.16
N ALA A 400 23.24 2.59 -8.83
CA ALA A 400 22.61 1.45 -8.17
C ALA A 400 21.09 1.42 -8.38
N SER A 401 20.41 2.58 -8.32
CA SER A 401 18.98 2.70 -8.62
C SER A 401 18.67 2.45 -10.10
N GLN A 402 19.53 2.87 -11.02
CA GLN A 402 19.40 2.57 -12.45
C GLN A 402 19.61 1.08 -12.73
N SER A 403 20.58 0.43 -12.08
CA SER A 403 20.79 -1.03 -12.18
C SER A 403 19.65 -1.84 -11.55
N ALA A 404 19.00 -1.32 -10.50
CA ALA A 404 17.80 -1.92 -9.92
C ALA A 404 16.56 -1.77 -10.82
N GLN A 405 16.48 -0.67 -11.58
CA GLN A 405 15.41 -0.44 -12.56
C GLN A 405 15.56 -1.32 -13.81
N THR A 406 16.78 -1.59 -14.28
CA THR A 406 17.02 -2.53 -15.40
C THR A 406 16.77 -3.99 -15.02
N ALA A 407 16.96 -4.37 -13.75
CA ALA A 407 16.65 -5.71 -13.25
C ALA A 407 15.13 -5.98 -13.09
N SER A 408 14.30 -4.94 -13.07
CA SER A 408 12.84 -5.05 -12.86
C SER A 408 12.03 -5.34 -14.14
N GLY A 409 12.67 -5.60 -15.29
CA GLY A 409 11.97 -6.01 -16.52
C GLY A 409 10.99 -4.98 -17.09
N LYS A 410 11.04 -3.71 -16.68
CA LYS A 410 10.38 -2.61 -17.38
C LYS A 410 11.31 -2.18 -18.51
N THR A 411 11.00 -2.58 -19.74
CA THR A 411 11.66 -2.08 -20.94
C THR A 411 11.71 -0.55 -20.88
N PRO A 412 12.88 0.10 -20.99
CA PRO A 412 12.94 1.54 -21.22
C PRO A 412 12.43 1.77 -22.63
N MET A 413 11.16 2.13 -22.78
CA MET A 413 10.60 2.51 -24.07
C MET A 413 11.25 3.84 -24.45
N GLY A 414 11.98 3.83 -25.57
CA GLY A 414 12.84 4.93 -26.00
C GLY A 414 12.11 6.26 -26.20
N PRO A 415 12.84 7.38 -26.24
CA PRO A 415 12.28 8.68 -26.54
C PRO A 415 11.96 8.72 -28.04
N GLY A 416 10.72 8.46 -28.45
CA GLY A 416 10.41 8.57 -29.88
C GLY A 416 9.07 8.06 -30.43
N ALA A 417 8.06 7.73 -29.61
CA ALA A 417 6.73 7.44 -30.14
C ALA A 417 5.68 8.26 -29.38
N ASP A 418 5.04 9.20 -30.07
CA ASP A 418 3.85 9.88 -29.57
C ASP A 418 2.72 8.86 -29.40
N PRO A 419 2.03 8.81 -28.24
CA PRO A 419 0.90 7.91 -28.07
C PRO A 419 -0.30 8.38 -28.90
N PRO A 420 -1.24 7.47 -29.18
CA PRO A 420 -2.47 7.81 -29.86
C PRO A 420 -3.30 8.76 -28.98
N TRP A 421 -3.33 10.03 -29.37
CA TRP A 421 -4.38 10.94 -28.93
C TRP A 421 -5.68 10.37 -29.49
N THR A 422 -6.62 10.01 -28.63
CA THR A 422 -7.87 9.30 -28.98
C THR A 422 -8.80 10.11 -29.89
N ARG A 423 -8.44 11.35 -30.23
CA ARG A 423 -9.16 12.21 -31.18
C ARG A 423 -8.22 12.74 -32.27
N PRO A 424 -8.52 12.49 -33.56
CA PRO A 424 -7.82 13.13 -34.69
C PRO A 424 -7.94 14.66 -34.60
N GLY A 425 -6.82 15.39 -34.75
CA GLY A 425 -6.80 16.85 -34.89
C GLY A 425 -6.38 17.68 -33.66
N VAL A 426 -6.14 17.06 -32.50
CA VAL A 426 -5.66 17.77 -31.31
C VAL A 426 -4.16 17.56 -31.11
N SER A 427 -3.36 18.64 -31.11
CA SER A 427 -1.92 18.56 -30.90
C SER A 427 -1.56 18.52 -29.41
N ARG A 428 -0.52 17.75 -29.05
CA ARG A 428 0.04 17.68 -27.70
C ARG A 428 0.35 19.06 -27.13
N ALA A 429 0.92 19.93 -27.95
CA ALA A 429 1.30 21.28 -27.55
C ALA A 429 0.08 22.12 -27.14
N ALA A 430 -1.03 22.02 -27.88
CA ALA A 430 -2.27 22.72 -27.55
C ALA A 430 -2.84 22.25 -26.21
N VAL A 431 -2.83 20.94 -25.96
CA VAL A 431 -3.30 20.35 -24.69
C VAL A 431 -2.42 20.79 -23.52
N VAL A 432 -1.09 20.72 -23.67
CA VAL A 432 -0.14 21.17 -22.64
C VAL A 432 -0.37 22.65 -22.30
N GLN A 433 -0.58 23.50 -23.31
CA GLN A 433 -0.83 24.92 -23.10
C GLN A 433 -2.18 25.18 -22.42
N ALA A 434 -3.25 24.50 -22.83
CA ALA A 434 -4.57 24.64 -22.22
C ALA A 434 -4.57 24.21 -20.74
N VAL A 435 -3.95 23.06 -20.44
CA VAL A 435 -3.80 22.56 -19.06
C VAL A 435 -2.92 23.49 -18.23
N ARG A 436 -1.84 24.04 -18.80
CA ARG A 436 -1.01 25.04 -18.12
C ARG A 436 -1.80 26.29 -17.75
N ASN A 437 -2.60 26.82 -18.68
CA ASN A 437 -3.42 28.01 -18.44
C ASN A 437 -4.47 27.75 -17.33
N ALA A 438 -5.09 26.57 -17.33
CA ALA A 438 -6.02 26.17 -16.29
C ALA A 438 -5.36 26.07 -14.90
N LEU A 439 -4.15 25.50 -14.82
CA LEU A 439 -3.38 25.43 -13.57
C LEU A 439 -2.92 26.79 -13.08
N VAL A 440 -2.53 27.71 -13.98
CA VAL A 440 -2.19 29.09 -13.62
C VAL A 440 -3.43 29.84 -13.09
N SER A 441 -4.60 29.63 -13.71
CA SER A 441 -5.87 30.19 -13.22
C SER A 441 -6.22 29.64 -11.83
N ALA A 442 -6.05 28.34 -11.61
CA ALA A 442 -6.23 27.70 -10.31
C ALA A 442 -5.25 28.24 -9.25
N ALA A 443 -3.98 28.46 -9.63
CA ALA A 443 -2.96 29.06 -8.78
C ALA A 443 -3.33 30.48 -8.33
N ARG A 444 -3.81 31.33 -9.25
CA ARG A 444 -4.28 32.68 -8.94
C ARG A 444 -5.48 32.69 -8.01
N ARG A 445 -6.39 31.73 -8.19
CA ARG A 445 -7.58 31.53 -7.34
C ARG A 445 -7.29 30.79 -6.03
N GLN A 446 -6.05 30.34 -5.82
CA GLN A 446 -5.62 29.60 -4.62
C GLN A 446 -6.40 28.29 -4.41
N VAL A 447 -6.76 27.60 -5.50
CA VAL A 447 -7.51 26.33 -5.47
C VAL A 447 -6.73 25.19 -6.12
N CYS A 448 -7.06 23.96 -5.70
CA CYS A 448 -6.65 22.75 -6.41
C CYS A 448 -7.69 22.30 -7.42
N VAL A 449 -7.26 21.58 -8.44
CA VAL A 449 -8.14 21.11 -9.52
C VAL A 449 -7.90 19.63 -9.83
N GLY A 450 -8.96 18.92 -10.20
CA GLY A 450 -8.89 17.55 -10.66
C GLY A 450 -8.77 17.45 -12.18
N TRP A 451 -8.52 16.23 -12.67
CA TRP A 451 -8.43 15.97 -14.13
C TRP A 451 -9.72 16.23 -14.90
N ASN A 452 -10.88 16.24 -14.24
CA ASN A 452 -12.15 16.64 -14.85
C ASN A 452 -12.08 18.08 -15.39
N THR A 453 -11.65 19.01 -14.53
CA THR A 453 -11.49 20.43 -14.89
C THR A 453 -10.37 20.66 -15.90
N LEU A 454 -9.25 19.92 -15.77
CA LEU A 454 -8.11 20.06 -16.70
C LEU A 454 -8.43 19.54 -18.11
N ALA A 455 -9.17 18.42 -18.20
CA ALA A 455 -9.60 17.87 -19.47
C ALA A 455 -10.61 18.80 -20.16
N GLU A 456 -11.59 19.32 -19.41
CA GLU A 456 -12.58 20.27 -19.90
C GLU A 456 -11.92 21.55 -20.45
N ALA A 457 -10.93 22.09 -19.75
CA ALA A 457 -10.15 23.25 -20.21
C ALA A 457 -9.40 22.98 -21.53
N ALA A 458 -9.08 21.72 -21.83
CA ALA A 458 -8.48 21.30 -23.09
C ALA A 458 -9.51 20.86 -24.16
N GLY A 459 -10.82 20.98 -23.90
CA GLY A 459 -11.90 20.53 -24.80
C GLY A 459 -12.02 19.00 -24.90
N LEU A 460 -11.52 18.28 -23.90
CA LEU A 460 -11.42 16.82 -23.87
C LEU A 460 -12.16 16.24 -22.66
N ARG A 461 -12.44 14.93 -22.70
CA ARG A 461 -12.98 14.21 -21.54
C ARG A 461 -11.83 13.57 -20.75
N PRO A 462 -11.97 13.39 -19.44
CA PRO A 462 -10.95 12.75 -18.60
C PRO A 462 -10.58 11.32 -19.03
N THR A 463 -11.54 10.61 -19.62
CA THR A 463 -11.38 9.26 -20.20
C THR A 463 -10.55 9.26 -21.47
N ASP A 464 -10.40 10.40 -22.14
CA ASP A 464 -9.59 10.53 -23.34
C ASP A 464 -8.08 10.55 -23.00
N PHE A 465 -7.73 10.63 -21.70
CA PHE A 465 -6.36 10.59 -21.19
C PHE A 465 -6.05 9.29 -20.44
N SER A 466 -5.06 8.54 -20.95
CA SER A 466 -4.40 7.48 -20.16
C SER A 466 -3.55 8.07 -19.03
N ASP A 467 -3.25 7.30 -17.98
CA ASP A 467 -2.38 7.78 -16.89
C ASP A 467 -0.97 8.18 -17.37
N TRP A 468 -0.48 7.54 -18.43
CA TRP A 468 0.74 7.94 -19.11
C TRP A 468 0.60 9.33 -19.76
N ALA A 469 -0.51 9.59 -20.46
CA ALA A 469 -0.76 10.88 -21.11
C ALA A 469 -0.89 12.00 -20.07
N ARG A 470 -1.58 11.73 -18.95
CA ARG A 470 -1.68 12.64 -17.80
C ARG A 470 -0.32 13.01 -17.24
N THR A 471 0.52 12.01 -17.00
CA THR A 471 1.89 12.19 -16.50
C THR A 471 2.74 12.99 -17.49
N SER A 472 2.68 12.63 -18.78
CA SER A 472 3.45 13.28 -19.85
C SER A 472 3.11 14.77 -20.00
N VAL A 473 1.82 15.13 -19.92
CA VAL A 473 1.37 16.53 -19.97
C VAL A 473 1.90 17.33 -18.78
N LEU A 474 1.73 16.81 -17.55
CA LEU A 474 2.16 17.52 -16.34
C LEU A 474 3.69 17.67 -16.25
N VAL A 475 4.44 16.66 -16.69
CA VAL A 475 5.90 16.74 -16.81
C VAL A 475 6.30 17.85 -17.78
N SER A 476 5.68 17.92 -18.96
CA SER A 476 5.97 18.99 -19.93
C SER A 476 5.66 20.39 -19.38
N ILE A 477 4.63 20.53 -18.54
CA ILE A 477 4.28 21.80 -17.89
C ILE A 477 5.37 22.24 -16.91
N ASP A 478 5.81 21.33 -16.04
CA ASP A 478 6.76 21.66 -14.97
C ASP A 478 8.21 21.72 -15.45
N GLN A 479 8.57 21.00 -16.52
CA GLN A 479 9.88 21.11 -17.17
C GLN A 479 10.18 22.53 -17.64
N ALA A 480 9.16 23.28 -18.08
CA ALA A 480 9.33 24.66 -18.53
C ALA A 480 9.71 25.64 -17.40
N SER A 481 9.48 25.26 -16.13
CA SER A 481 9.81 26.07 -14.95
C SER A 481 11.25 25.85 -14.45
N GLY A 482 11.96 24.85 -14.98
CA GLY A 482 13.32 24.49 -14.55
C GLY A 482 13.38 23.80 -13.16
N PRO A 483 14.57 23.33 -12.75
CA PRO A 483 14.75 22.52 -11.54
C PRO A 483 14.54 23.27 -10.23
N ASP A 484 14.45 24.61 -10.24
CA ASP A 484 14.19 25.44 -9.06
C ASP A 484 12.81 26.12 -9.08
N GLY A 485 12.11 26.12 -10.22
CA GLY A 485 10.80 26.73 -10.40
C GLY A 485 9.65 25.99 -9.70
N VAL A 486 8.50 26.65 -9.59
CA VAL A 486 7.32 26.09 -8.92
C VAL A 486 6.69 24.97 -9.75
N LEU A 487 6.16 23.94 -9.07
CA LEU A 487 5.51 22.80 -9.72
C LEU A 487 3.99 23.00 -9.80
N LEU A 488 3.48 23.41 -10.95
CA LEU A 488 2.05 23.57 -11.18
C LEU A 488 1.30 22.24 -11.03
N SER A 489 1.97 21.10 -11.27
CA SER A 489 1.40 19.76 -11.03
C SER A 489 1.02 19.52 -9.56
N SER A 490 1.58 20.27 -8.60
CA SER A 490 1.23 20.17 -7.18
C SER A 490 -0.22 20.58 -6.88
N LEU A 491 -0.84 21.37 -7.76
CA LEU A 491 -2.24 21.77 -7.65
C LEU A 491 -3.22 20.70 -8.13
N VAL A 492 -2.71 19.63 -8.74
CA VAL A 492 -3.54 18.55 -9.26
C VAL A 492 -3.87 17.57 -8.13
N VAL A 493 -5.16 17.37 -7.92
CA VAL A 493 -5.69 16.47 -6.88
C VAL A 493 -6.40 15.28 -7.49
N SER A 494 -6.25 14.13 -6.84
CA SER A 494 -7.14 12.99 -7.01
C SER A 494 -8.33 13.10 -6.04
N SER A 495 -9.17 12.06 -5.96
CA SER A 495 -10.27 11.99 -5.00
C SER A 495 -9.80 12.29 -3.57
N ARG A 496 -10.60 13.04 -2.79
CA ARG A 496 -10.30 13.44 -1.41
C ARG A 496 -9.05 14.33 -1.24
N ASN A 497 -8.75 15.18 -2.23
CA ASN A 497 -7.65 16.16 -2.17
C ASN A 497 -6.25 15.51 -2.03
N ALA A 498 -6.12 14.22 -2.34
CA ALA A 498 -4.84 13.51 -2.29
C ALA A 498 -3.96 13.86 -3.51
N PRO A 499 -2.63 13.69 -3.44
CA PRO A 499 -1.77 13.74 -4.62
C PRO A 499 -2.26 12.76 -5.70
N VAL A 500 -2.01 13.09 -6.96
CA VAL A 500 -2.21 12.13 -8.05
C VAL A 500 -1.23 10.95 -7.89
N PRO A 501 -1.63 9.71 -8.24
CA PRO A 501 -0.83 8.51 -7.97
C PRO A 501 0.54 8.49 -8.67
N TYR A 502 0.69 9.26 -9.75
CA TYR A 502 1.94 9.43 -10.52
C TYR A 502 2.71 10.72 -10.14
N PHE A 503 2.38 11.37 -9.01
CA PHE A 503 3.08 12.59 -8.60
C PHE A 503 4.57 12.35 -8.32
N ASP A 504 4.93 11.19 -7.74
CA ASP A 504 6.34 10.81 -7.52
C ASP A 504 7.11 10.61 -8.84
N GLU A 505 6.44 10.11 -9.88
CA GLU A 505 7.01 9.97 -11.21
C GLU A 505 7.26 11.33 -11.88
N ILE A 506 6.35 12.29 -11.69
CA ILE A 506 6.53 13.67 -12.16
C ILE A 506 7.79 14.27 -11.53
N LEU A 507 7.95 14.15 -10.21
CA LEU A 507 9.13 14.63 -9.48
C LEU A 507 10.43 14.06 -10.08
N GLY A 508 10.48 12.75 -10.33
CA GLY A 508 11.64 12.10 -10.92
C GLY A 508 11.99 12.60 -12.32
N ARG A 509 10.98 12.83 -13.17
CA ARG A 509 11.16 13.29 -14.56
C ARG A 509 11.52 14.78 -14.68
N VAL A 510 11.16 15.59 -13.70
CA VAL A 510 11.53 17.03 -13.65
C VAL A 510 12.82 17.28 -12.85
N GLY A 511 13.50 16.22 -12.41
CA GLY A 511 14.79 16.31 -11.72
C GLY A 511 14.70 16.64 -10.22
N ARG A 512 13.53 16.43 -9.60
CA ARG A 512 13.29 16.60 -8.16
C ARG A 512 13.48 15.27 -7.41
N PRO A 513 13.68 15.30 -6.08
CA PRO A 513 13.70 14.08 -5.26
C PRO A 513 12.41 13.25 -5.47
N SER A 514 12.59 11.95 -5.76
CA SER A 514 11.53 10.96 -6.02
C SER A 514 11.87 9.63 -5.34
N GLY A 515 10.92 8.69 -5.30
CA GLY A 515 11.00 7.46 -4.49
C GLY A 515 10.55 7.69 -3.04
N LEU A 516 9.65 8.65 -2.83
CA LEU A 516 9.20 9.05 -1.50
C LEU A 516 8.06 8.15 -0.99
N ARG A 517 7.98 7.96 0.34
CA ARG A 517 6.83 7.28 0.97
C ARG A 517 5.56 8.14 0.82
N PRO A 518 4.35 7.56 0.87
CA PRO A 518 3.11 8.31 0.65
C PRO A 518 2.93 9.57 1.54
N ILE A 519 3.36 9.51 2.79
CA ILE A 519 3.30 10.65 3.73
C ILE A 519 4.27 11.76 3.30
N GLU A 520 5.48 11.39 2.87
CA GLU A 520 6.52 12.31 2.40
C GLU A 520 6.10 12.96 1.07
N LEU A 521 5.51 12.17 0.17
CA LEU A 521 4.96 12.66 -1.09
C LEU A 521 3.83 13.68 -0.85
N GLY A 522 2.96 13.40 0.12
CA GLY A 522 1.92 14.33 0.57
C GLY A 522 2.49 15.64 1.12
N GLN A 523 3.57 15.56 1.91
CA GLN A 523 4.23 16.74 2.47
C GLN A 523 4.93 17.57 1.38
N VAL A 524 5.65 16.93 0.45
CA VAL A 524 6.29 17.60 -0.69
C VAL A 524 5.24 18.31 -1.55
N ARG A 525 4.11 17.66 -1.83
CA ARG A 525 3.02 18.31 -2.58
C ARG A 525 2.51 19.56 -1.87
N LYS A 526 2.25 19.49 -0.56
CA LYS A 526 1.77 20.66 0.22
C LYS A 526 2.77 21.81 0.21
N THR A 527 4.07 21.51 0.33
CA THR A 527 5.13 22.52 0.25
C THR A 527 5.15 23.18 -1.13
N GLU A 528 5.12 22.39 -2.22
CA GLU A 528 5.12 22.93 -3.57
C GLU A 528 3.83 23.67 -3.91
N GLN A 529 2.69 23.21 -3.41
CA GLN A 529 1.41 23.92 -3.51
C GLN A 529 1.51 25.32 -2.89
N ALA A 530 2.04 25.42 -1.66
CA ALA A 530 2.24 26.71 -0.99
C ALA A 530 3.18 27.63 -1.79
N ARG A 531 4.23 27.08 -2.40
CA ARG A 531 5.16 27.84 -3.27
C ARG A 531 4.48 28.34 -4.55
N VAL A 532 3.67 27.50 -5.22
CA VAL A 532 2.88 27.90 -6.40
C VAL A 532 1.91 29.02 -6.01
N PHE A 533 1.17 28.83 -4.93
CA PHE A 533 0.22 29.81 -4.42
C PHE A 533 0.88 31.16 -4.10
N ALA A 534 2.02 31.16 -3.42
CA ALA A 534 2.78 32.39 -3.15
C ALA A 534 3.27 33.06 -4.43
N ALA A 535 3.82 32.30 -5.38
CA ALA A 535 4.35 32.84 -6.63
C ALA A 535 3.28 33.52 -7.50
N TYR A 536 2.07 32.96 -7.55
CA TYR A 536 0.97 33.49 -8.38
C TYR A 536 0.04 34.47 -7.65
N ALA A 537 0.11 34.55 -6.31
CA ALA A 537 -0.51 35.64 -5.56
C ALA A 537 0.21 36.98 -5.82
N GLN A 538 1.56 36.99 -5.77
CA GLN A 538 2.37 38.20 -5.99
C GLN A 538 2.26 38.77 -7.42
N LEU A 539 2.02 37.92 -8.42
CA LEU A 539 1.79 38.34 -9.80
C LEU A 539 0.42 38.99 -10.03
N SER A 540 -0.54 38.76 -9.12
CA SER A 540 -1.89 39.33 -9.22
C SER A 540 -1.95 40.76 -8.65
N ASP A 541 -1.12 41.09 -7.66
CA ASP A 541 -0.98 42.45 -7.11
C ASP A 541 -0.29 43.43 -8.08
N LEU A 542 0.56 42.94 -8.98
CA LEU A 542 1.28 43.78 -9.96
C LEU A 542 0.44 44.16 -11.20
N THR A 543 -0.81 43.72 -11.30
CA THR A 543 -1.68 43.95 -12.47
C THR A 543 -2.89 44.86 -12.21
N GLN A 544 -2.99 45.50 -11.04
CA GLN A 544 -3.88 46.65 -10.87
C GLN A 544 -3.16 47.92 -11.34
N PRO A 545 -3.66 48.64 -12.38
CA PRO A 545 -3.17 49.98 -12.63
C PRO A 545 -3.63 50.87 -11.47
N GLU A 546 -2.69 51.59 -10.87
CA GLU A 546 -2.99 52.74 -10.02
C GLU A 546 -3.77 53.74 -10.87
N GLY A 547 -5.09 53.78 -10.65
CA GLY A 547 -5.98 54.81 -11.17
C GLY A 547 -5.92 56.01 -10.24
N GLU A 548 -5.54 57.13 -10.84
CA GLU A 548 -5.25 58.44 -10.27
C GLU A 548 -6.39 59.07 -9.43
N SER A 549 -5.94 60.04 -8.64
CA SER A 549 -6.71 61.02 -7.86
C SER A 549 -7.55 61.96 -8.73
#